data_AF-A0A7C7TQY0-F1
#
_entry.id   AF-A0A7C7TQY0-F1
#
_cell.length_a   1.000
_cell.length_b   1.000
_cell.length_c   1.000
_cell.angle_alpha   90.00
_cell.angle_beta   90.00
_cell.angle_gamma   90.00
#
_symmetry.space_group_name_H-M   'P 1'
#
loop_
_entity.id
_entity.type
_entity.pdbx_description
1 polymer ?
#
loop_
_entity_poly.entity_id
_entity_poly.type
_entity_poly.pdbx_seq_one_letter_code
_entity_poly.pdbx_strand_id
1 'polypeptide(L)'
;MKALQTIFIGAFLIACDSGKEVISPSDPITVASFDMRNREMREEILVGFKQQNIEFWINDDKSIGYNLVDGDRIDDIITYVYATYWVRN
;
A
#
# COMPACT_ATOMS: atom_id res chain seq x y z
N MET A 1 -20.63 43.12 -45.74
CA MET A 1 -20.18 41.81 -46.24
C MET A 1 -18.74 41.59 -45.84
N LYS A 2 -18.45 40.58 -45.00
CA LYS A 2 -17.38 39.58 -45.18
C LYS A 2 -17.30 38.71 -43.92
N ALA A 3 -17.50 37.42 -44.16
CA ALA A 3 -17.53 36.27 -43.25
C ALA A 3 -16.20 36.12 -42.48
N LEU A 4 -16.22 35.81 -41.17
CA LEU A 4 -16.08 34.47 -40.58
C LEU A 4 -14.91 33.68 -41.17
N GLN A 5 -13.85 33.45 -40.37
CA GLN A 5 -13.14 32.17 -40.34
C GLN A 5 -12.60 31.88 -38.93
N THR A 6 -13.23 30.89 -38.31
CA THR A 6 -12.90 30.21 -37.05
C THR A 6 -11.56 29.51 -37.18
N ILE A 7 -10.68 29.66 -36.18
CA ILE A 7 -9.39 28.97 -36.13
C ILE A 7 -9.66 27.48 -35.82
N PHE A 8 -9.42 26.64 -36.82
CA PHE A 8 -9.30 25.18 -36.69
C PHE A 8 -7.97 24.85 -36.01
N ILE A 9 -8.02 24.23 -34.82
CA ILE A 9 -6.85 23.53 -34.25
C ILE A 9 -6.96 22.07 -34.69
N GLY A 10 -6.20 21.73 -35.72
CA GLY A 10 -6.03 20.38 -36.22
C GLY A 10 -4.62 19.84 -35.96
N ALA A 11 -4.58 18.57 -35.56
CA ALA A 11 -3.47 17.63 -35.65
C ALA A 11 -2.21 17.89 -34.82
N PHE A 12 -2.18 17.35 -33.60
CA PHE A 12 -0.97 16.70 -33.11
C PHE A 12 -1.14 15.18 -33.22
N LEU A 13 -0.78 14.66 -34.39
CA LEU A 13 -0.34 13.27 -34.52
C LEU A 13 1.07 13.22 -33.94
N ILE A 14 1.19 12.94 -32.64
CA ILE A 14 2.44 12.38 -32.11
C ILE A 14 2.27 10.88 -32.17
N ALA A 15 3.09 10.27 -33.03
CA ALA A 15 3.27 8.85 -33.17
C ALA A 15 3.43 8.20 -31.79
N CYS A 16 2.58 7.22 -31.48
CA CYS A 16 2.80 6.31 -30.38
C CYS A 16 3.86 5.29 -30.83
N ASP A 17 5.12 5.73 -30.88
CA ASP A 17 6.28 4.85 -30.85
C ASP A 17 6.83 4.84 -29.43
N SER A 18 6.00 4.32 -28.50
CA SER A 18 6.47 3.96 -27.18
C SER A 18 6.85 2.50 -27.27
N GLY A 19 8.16 2.24 -27.43
CA GLY A 19 8.74 0.93 -27.26
C GLY A 19 8.07 0.25 -26.08
N LYS A 20 7.40 -0.86 -26.35
CA LYS A 20 6.89 -1.73 -25.31
C LYS A 20 8.10 -2.31 -24.59
N GLU A 21 8.58 -1.61 -23.57
CA GLU A 21 9.15 -2.31 -22.43
C GLU A 21 8.01 -3.13 -21.85
N VAL A 22 7.99 -4.39 -22.28
CA VAL A 22 7.20 -5.44 -21.68
C VAL A 22 7.63 -5.47 -20.23
N ILE A 23 6.77 -4.96 -19.35
CA ILE A 23 6.86 -5.19 -17.91
C ILE A 23 6.88 -6.72 -17.77
N SER A 24 8.07 -7.25 -17.49
CA SER A 24 8.25 -8.64 -17.10
C SER A 24 7.28 -8.93 -15.96
N PRO A 25 6.62 -10.11 -15.93
CA PRO A 25 5.75 -10.46 -14.82
C PRO A 25 6.51 -10.24 -13.51
N SER A 26 5.97 -9.33 -12.72
CA SER A 26 6.35 -9.00 -11.36
C SER A 26 6.80 -10.24 -10.59
N ASP A 27 7.91 -10.13 -9.86
CA ASP A 27 8.24 -11.07 -8.81
C ASP A 27 7.00 -11.32 -7.93
N PRO A 28 6.73 -12.57 -7.50
CA PRO A 28 5.58 -12.86 -6.67
C PRO A 28 5.60 -11.99 -5.41
N ILE A 29 4.55 -11.19 -5.21
CA ILE A 29 4.36 -10.44 -3.96
C ILE A 29 4.31 -11.49 -2.85
N THR A 30 5.36 -11.50 -2.03
CA THR A 30 5.43 -12.41 -0.89
C THR A 30 4.64 -11.79 0.25
N VAL A 31 3.69 -12.55 0.78
CA VAL A 31 2.81 -12.12 1.87
C VAL A 31 3.08 -12.98 3.11
N ALA A 32 2.86 -12.38 4.28
CA ALA A 32 2.95 -13.06 5.57
C ALA A 32 1.74 -12.69 6.44
N SER A 33 1.55 -13.42 7.55
CA SER A 33 0.47 -13.14 8.49
C SER A 33 0.84 -13.50 9.92
N PHE A 34 0.17 -12.86 10.88
CA PHE A 34 0.29 -13.17 12.31
C PHE A 34 -1.06 -13.01 13.03
N ASP A 35 -1.20 -13.69 14.18
CA ASP A 35 -2.35 -13.56 15.08
C ASP A 35 -2.01 -12.63 16.27
N MET A 36 -2.97 -11.83 16.70
CA MET A 36 -2.89 -11.00 17.91
C MET A 36 -4.22 -11.05 18.66
N ARG A 37 -4.26 -11.87 19.72
CA ARG A 37 -5.48 -12.11 20.51
C ARG A 37 -5.80 -11.00 21.49
N ASN A 38 -4.79 -10.31 22.00
CA ASN A 38 -5.02 -9.17 22.90
C ASN A 38 -5.60 -8.02 22.08
N ARG A 39 -6.85 -7.66 22.39
CA ARG A 39 -7.61 -6.67 21.61
C ARG A 39 -6.99 -5.27 21.68
N GLU A 40 -6.51 -4.84 22.85
CA GLU A 40 -5.88 -3.53 23.02
C GLU A 40 -4.62 -3.43 22.17
N MET A 41 -3.70 -4.40 22.31
CA MET A 41 -2.47 -4.42 21.51
C MET A 41 -2.76 -4.53 20.02
N ARG A 42 -3.77 -5.33 19.63
CA ARG A 42 -4.19 -5.44 18.22
C ARG A 42 -4.63 -4.09 17.66
N GLU A 43 -5.46 -3.35 18.39
CA GLU A 43 -5.94 -2.03 17.96
C GLU A 43 -4.78 -1.03 17.84
N GLU A 44 -3.82 -1.04 18.77
CA GLU A 44 -2.63 -0.19 18.73
C GLU A 44 -1.68 -0.52 17.58
N ILE A 45 -1.45 -1.80 17.29
CA ILE A 45 -0.66 -2.24 16.13
C ILE A 45 -1.29 -1.73 14.82
N LEU A 46 -2.61 -1.86 14.67
CA LEU A 46 -3.31 -1.38 13.48
C LEU A 46 -3.28 0.15 13.33
N VAL A 47 -3.22 0.89 14.44
CA VAL A 47 -2.96 2.34 14.42
C VAL A 47 -1.55 2.61 13.92
N GLY A 48 -0.55 1.86 14.40
CA GLY A 48 0.83 1.96 13.92
C GLY A 48 0.94 1.70 12.41
N PHE A 49 0.26 0.68 11.89
CA PHE A 49 0.23 0.38 10.46
C PHE A 49 -0.31 1.56 9.65
N LYS A 50 -1.41 2.18 10.09
CA LYS A 50 -1.99 3.36 9.44
C LYS A 50 -1.05 4.56 9.50
N GLN A 51 -0.43 4.84 10.65
CA GLN A 51 0.50 5.96 10.81
C GLN A 51 1.73 5.83 9.91
N GLN A 52 2.15 4.59 9.65
CA GLN A 52 3.29 4.29 8.80
C GLN A 52 2.88 4.02 7.33
N ASN A 53 1.60 4.09 6.97
CA ASN A 53 1.11 3.72 5.63
C ASN A 53 1.52 2.30 5.21
N ILE A 54 1.46 1.35 6.14
CA ILE A 54 1.66 -0.08 5.87
C ILE A 54 0.34 -0.66 5.37
N GLU A 55 0.38 -1.33 4.23
CA GLU A 55 -0.77 -2.06 3.70
C GLU A 55 -0.99 -3.34 4.50
N PHE A 56 -2.22 -3.57 4.92
CA PHE A 56 -2.61 -4.78 5.65
C PHE A 56 -4.05 -5.17 5.33
N TRP A 57 -4.38 -6.44 5.59
CA TRP A 57 -5.74 -6.95 5.50
C TRP A 57 -6.02 -7.92 6.64
N ILE A 58 -7.31 -8.18 6.88
CA ILE A 58 -7.74 -9.16 7.89
C ILE A 58 -8.22 -10.41 7.15
N ASN A 59 -7.57 -11.54 7.42
CA ASN A 59 -7.92 -12.83 6.84
C ASN A 59 -9.20 -13.40 7.49
N ASP A 60 -9.76 -14.46 6.89
CA ASP A 60 -10.96 -15.13 7.40
C ASP A 60 -10.78 -15.67 8.83
N ASP A 61 -9.58 -16.17 9.13
CA ASP A 61 -9.14 -16.66 10.44
C ASP A 61 -8.84 -15.55 11.46
N LYS A 62 -9.04 -14.28 11.07
CA LYS A 62 -8.76 -13.05 11.84
C LYS A 62 -7.29 -12.70 12.01
N SER A 63 -6.36 -13.47 11.43
CA SER A 63 -4.96 -13.06 11.34
C SER A 63 -4.83 -11.77 10.52
N ILE A 64 -3.78 -11.01 10.80
CA ILE A 64 -3.44 -9.79 10.08
C ILE A 64 -2.42 -10.18 9.01
N GLY A 65 -2.80 -10.03 7.74
CA GLY A 65 -1.94 -10.23 6.59
C GLY A 65 -1.24 -8.95 6.16
N TYR A 66 -0.02 -9.08 5.65
CA TYR A 66 0.82 -7.97 5.21
C TYR A 66 1.79 -8.38 4.08
N ASN A 67 2.31 -7.40 3.35
CA ASN A 67 3.37 -7.61 2.36
C ASN A 67 4.72 -7.81 3.07
N LEU A 68 5.45 -8.89 2.77
CA LEU A 68 6.70 -9.25 3.48
C LEU A 68 7.76 -8.14 3.44
N VAL A 69 7.72 -7.27 2.42
CA VAL A 69 8.58 -6.08 2.30
C VAL A 69 8.46 -5.11 3.49
N ASP A 70 7.33 -5.11 4.20
CA ASP A 70 7.09 -4.28 5.38
C ASP A 70 7.42 -5.00 6.71
N GLY A 71 7.99 -6.21 6.66
CA GLY A 71 8.23 -7.05 7.84
C GLY A 71 8.98 -6.35 8.97
N ASP A 72 10.13 -5.75 8.68
CA ASP A 72 10.95 -5.04 9.68
C ASP A 72 10.18 -3.91 10.36
N ARG A 73 9.38 -3.16 9.58
CA ARG A 73 8.57 -2.04 10.08
C ARG A 73 7.44 -2.53 10.97
N ILE A 74 6.86 -3.68 10.64
CA ILE A 74 5.83 -4.34 11.44
C ILE A 74 6.42 -4.85 12.75
N ASP A 75 7.60 -5.45 12.72
CA ASP A 75 8.30 -5.92 13.92
C ASP A 75 8.63 -4.76 14.88
N ASP A 76 9.05 -3.60 14.37
CA ASP A 76 9.27 -2.39 15.16
C ASP A 76 7.98 -1.91 15.86
N ILE A 77 6.86 -1.89 15.12
CA ILE A 77 5.55 -1.49 15.66
C ILE A 77 5.10 -2.46 16.73
N ILE A 78 5.18 -3.77 16.47
CA ILE A 78 4.77 -4.82 17.40
C ILE A 78 5.63 -4.74 18.68
N THR A 79 6.95 -4.61 18.54
CA THR A 79 7.88 -4.49 19.66
C THR A 79 7.55 -3.27 20.52
N TYR A 80 7.30 -2.12 19.90
CA TYR A 80 6.88 -0.91 20.61
C TYR A 80 5.56 -1.09 21.36
N VAL A 81 4.55 -1.70 20.73
CA VAL A 81 3.25 -1.95 21.38
C VAL A 81 3.39 -2.91 22.56
N TYR A 82 4.16 -3.99 22.44
CA TYR A 82 4.46 -4.87 23.57
C TYR A 82 5.13 -4.14 24.73
N ALA A 83 6.16 -3.35 24.44
CA ALA A 83 6.89 -2.60 25.46
C ALA A 83 5.96 -1.61 26.19
N THR A 84 5.15 -0.87 25.46
CA THR A 84 4.22 0.10 26.05
C THR A 84 3.10 -0.59 26.84
N TYR A 85 2.57 -1.71 26.36
CA TYR A 85 1.58 -2.51 27.09
C TYR A 85 2.11 -3.00 28.43
N TRP A 86 3.36 -3.48 28.50
CA TRP A 86 4.01 -3.92 29.74
C TRP A 86 4.30 -2.79 30.73
N VAL A 87 4.52 -1.56 30.26
CA VAL A 87 4.70 -0.43 31.18
C VAL A 87 3.35 -0.01 31.79
N ARG A 88 2.24 -0.20 31.08
CA ARG A 88 0.91 0.21 31.51
C ARG A 88 0.19 -0.82 32.39
N ASN A 89 0.61 -2.09 32.36
CA ASN A 89 -0.05 -3.23 33.04
C ASN A 89 0.94 -4.04 33.87
#